data_AF-A0A967KUZ8-F1
#
_entry.id   AF-A0A967KUZ8-F1
#
_cell.length_a   1.000
_cell.length_b   1.000
_cell.length_c   1.000
_cell.angle_alpha   90.00
_cell.angle_beta   90.00
_cell.angle_gamma   90.00
#
_symmetry.space_group_name_H-M   'P 1'
#
loop_
_entity.id
_entity.type
_entity.pdbx_description
1 polymer ?
#
loop_
_entity_poly.entity_id
_entity_poly.type
_entity_poly.pdbx_seq_one_letter_code
_entity_poly.pdbx_strand_id
1 'polypeptide(L)' 'MKKFVVIALMSMVVPATGFAADTIKVGVAGPHTGDLAPYGIPTKDAATLVAEQVNASGGVLGKQ' A
#
# COMPACT_ATOMS: atom_id res chain seq x y z
N MET A 1 -22.17 30.20 22.16
CA MET A 1 -22.53 28.87 21.61
C MET A 1 -22.50 28.84 20.06
N LYS A 2 -23.18 29.76 19.35
CA LYS A 2 -23.15 29.81 17.87
C LYS A 2 -21.75 29.92 17.24
N LYS A 3 -20.83 30.67 17.86
CA LYS A 3 -19.43 30.81 17.39
C LYS A 3 -18.59 29.53 17.50
N PHE A 4 -18.88 28.67 18.48
CA PHE A 4 -18.19 27.38 18.66
C PHE A 4 -18.65 26.34 17.62
N VAL A 5 -19.92 26.39 17.21
CA VAL A 5 -20.45 25.53 16.13
C VAL A 5 -19.81 25.87 14.79
N VAL A 6 -19.58 27.15 14.50
CA VAL A 6 -18.93 27.59 13.25
C VAL A 6 -17.46 27.15 13.19
N ILE A 7 -16.73 27.19 14.32
CA ILE A 7 -15.33 26.73 14.38
C ILE A 7 -15.24 25.21 14.18
N ALA A 8 -16.15 24.43 14.78
CA ALA A 8 -16.20 22.97 14.59
C ALA A 8 -16.61 22.55 13.17
N LEU A 9 -17.43 23.36 12.48
CA LEU A 9 -17.81 23.12 11.09
C LEU A 9 -16.70 23.47 10.10
N MET A 10 -15.83 24.43 10.44
CA MET A 10 -14.73 24.89 9.60
C MET A 10 -13.51 23.94 9.67
N SER A 11 -13.38 23.13 10.72
CA SER A 11 -12.36 22.08 10.83
C SER A 11 -12.60 20.85 9.94
N MET A 12 -13.75 20.75 9.27
CA MET A 12 -14.03 19.65 8.32
C MET A 12 -13.48 19.91 6.91
N VAL A 13 -12.94 21.10 6.63
CA VAL A 13 -12.31 21.41 5.33
C VAL A 13 -10.81 21.17 5.43
N VAL A 14 -10.42 19.95 5.78
CA VAL A 14 -9.06 19.48 5.44
C VAL A 14 -9.19 18.97 4.00
N PRO A 15 -8.53 19.59 3.01
CA PRO A 15 -8.45 18.98 1.70
C PRO A 15 -7.77 17.63 1.90
N ALA A 16 -8.51 16.55 1.68
CA ALA A 16 -7.93 15.24 1.48
C ALA A 16 -7.11 15.33 0.19
N THR A 17 -5.91 15.88 0.26
CA THR A 17 -4.90 15.71 -0.77
C THR A 17 -4.71 14.20 -0.84
N GLY A 18 -5.35 13.56 -1.80
CA GLY A 18 -5.16 12.15 -2.07
C GLY A 18 -3.67 11.98 -2.32
N PHE A 19 -2.96 11.43 -1.34
CA PHE A 19 -1.61 10.94 -1.54
C PHE A 19 -1.73 9.73 -2.47
N ALA A 20 -1.88 9.99 -3.76
CA ALA A 20 -1.59 9.02 -4.80
C ALA A 20 -0.07 8.81 -4.74
N ALA A 21 0.38 8.02 -3.78
CA ALA A 21 1.77 7.67 -3.69
C ALA A 21 2.09 6.80 -4.90
N ASP A 22 3.06 7.22 -5.73
CA ASP A 22 3.42 6.44 -6.92
C ASP A 22 3.75 5.00 -6.55
N THR A 23 3.15 4.02 -7.22
CA THR A 23 3.43 2.61 -6.94
C THR A 23 4.80 2.20 -7.47
N ILE A 24 5.60 1.56 -6.61
CA ILE A 24 6.84 0.91 -7.00
C ILE A 24 6.49 -0.49 -7.53
N LYS A 25 6.80 -0.74 -8.81
CA LYS A 25 6.57 -2.06 -9.43
C LYS A 25 7.74 -2.99 -9.13
N VAL A 26 7.46 -4.08 -8.42
CA VAL A 26 8.44 -5.13 -8.12
C VAL A 26 8.11 -6.38 -8.90
N GLY A 27 9.06 -6.84 -9.73
CA GLY A 27 8.94 -8.10 -10.45
C GLY A 27 9.53 -9.25 -9.65
N VAL A 28 8.80 -10.38 -9.57
CA VAL A 28 9.29 -11.61 -8.93
C VAL A 28 9.57 -12.65 -10.02
N ALA A 29 10.84 -12.77 -10.41
CA ALA A 29 11.26 -13.75 -11.41
C ALA A 29 11.33 -15.15 -10.78
N GLY A 30 10.78 -16.15 -11.47
CA GLY A 30 10.80 -17.54 -11.02
C GLY A 30 9.97 -18.46 -11.92
N PRO A 31 10.12 -19.78 -11.78
CA PRO A 31 9.28 -20.75 -12.48
C PRO A 31 7.89 -20.75 -11.84
N HIS A 32 6.97 -19.96 -12.38
CA HIS A 32 5.61 -19.87 -11.84
C HIS A 32 4.67 -20.96 -12.39
N THR A 33 5.14 -21.77 -13.35
CA THR A 33 4.40 -22.83 -14.03
C THR A 33 5.34 -23.98 -14.43
N GLY A 34 4.75 -25.13 -14.80
CA GLY A 34 5.49 -26.31 -15.26
C GLY A 34 6.10 -27.13 -14.11
N ASP A 35 6.98 -28.07 -14.43
CA ASP A 35 7.51 -29.05 -13.48
C ASP A 35 8.30 -28.42 -12.32
N LEU A 36 8.87 -27.23 -12.55
CA LEU A 36 9.63 -26.49 -11.54
C LEU A 36 8.78 -25.47 -10.75
N ALA A 37 7.47 -25.39 -11.00
CA ALA A 37 6.55 -24.52 -10.26
C ALA A 37 6.63 -24.67 -8.73
N PRO A 38 6.80 -25.87 -8.16
CA PRO A 38 6.93 -26.03 -6.71
C PRO A 38 8.09 -25.26 -6.09
N TYR A 39 9.09 -24.84 -6.88
CA TYR A 39 10.20 -24.00 -6.42
C TYR A 39 9.89 -22.49 -6.55
N GLY A 40 9.07 -22.08 -7.52
CA GLY A 40 8.77 -20.68 -7.80
C GLY A 40 7.54 -20.14 -7.06
N ILE A 41 6.48 -20.94 -6.94
CA ILE A 41 5.23 -20.55 -6.25
C ILE A 41 5.51 -20.09 -4.80
N PRO A 42 6.27 -20.83 -3.96
CA PRO A 42 6.50 -20.40 -2.58
C PRO A 42 7.29 -19.09 -2.49
N THR A 43 8.21 -18.88 -3.44
CA THR A 43 9.01 -17.64 -3.52
C THR A 43 8.13 -16.44 -3.89
N LYS A 44 7.22 -16.63 -4.86
CA LYS A 44 6.23 -15.61 -5.22
C LYS A 44 5.33 -15.27 -4.03
N ASP A 45 4.78 -16.27 -3.37
CA ASP A 45 3.84 -16.07 -2.26
C ASP A 45 4.53 -15.38 -1.08
N ALA A 46 5.78 -15.75 -0.78
CA ALA A 46 6.58 -15.05 0.23
C ALA A 46 6.85 -13.58 -0.14
N ALA A 47 7.19 -13.30 -1.40
CA ALA A 47 7.39 -11.93 -1.85
C ALA A 47 6.10 -11.09 -1.77
N THR A 48 4.96 -11.68 -2.12
CA THR A 48 3.64 -11.03 -1.95
C THR A 48 3.34 -10.74 -0.48
N LEU A 49 3.55 -11.71 0.41
CA LEU A 49 3.31 -11.54 1.84
C LEU A 49 4.18 -10.42 2.45
N VAL A 50 5.45 -10.34 2.06
CA VAL A 50 6.34 -9.25 2.51
C VAL A 50 5.89 -7.90 1.96
N ALA A 51 5.52 -7.83 0.68
CA ALA A 51 5.02 -6.59 0.07
C ALA A 51 3.76 -6.09 0.79
N GLU A 52 2.83 -6.98 1.12
CA GLU A 52 1.63 -6.65 1.89
C GLU A 52 1.97 -6.09 3.28
N GLN A 53 2.89 -6.75 4.01
CA GLN A 53 3.32 -6.29 5.34
C GLN A 53 4.00 -4.91 5.29
N VAL A 54 4.84 -4.66 4.29
CA VAL A 54 5.52 -3.37 4.11
C VAL A 54 4.53 -2.28 3.75
N ASN A 55 3.62 -2.54 2.81
CA ASN A 55 2.58 -1.59 2.42
C ASN A 55 1.67 -1.25 3.61
N ALA A 56 1.28 -2.24 4.41
CA ALA A 56 0.52 -2.02 5.65
C ALA A 56 1.29 -1.18 6.68
N SER A 57 2.63 -1.18 6.64
CA SER A 57 3.50 -0.39 7.52
C SER A 57 3.82 1.01 6.98
N GLY A 58 3.13 1.46 5.92
CA GLY A 58 3.34 2.78 5.30
C GLY A 58 4.16 2.74 4.01
N GLY A 59 4.46 1.56 3.49
CA GLY A 59 5.14 1.39 2.20
C GLY A 59 6.59 1.83 2.23
N VAL A 60 7.20 1.95 1.04
CA VAL A 60 8.60 2.39 0.89
C VAL A 60 8.60 3.87 0.55
N LEU A 61 9.12 4.71 1.46
CA LEU A 61 9.08 6.18 1.31
C LEU A 61 7.64 6.71 1.07
N GLY A 62 6.64 6.05 1.69
CA GLY A 62 5.22 6.37 1.53
C GLY A 62 4.56 5.78 0.28
N LYS A 63 5.28 5.00 -0.54
CA LYS A 63 4.81 4.40 -1.80
C LYS A 63 4.37 2.94 -1.61
N GLN A 64 3.26 2.55 -2.25
CA GLN A 64 2.67 1.21 -2.17
C GLN A 64 2.06 0.75 -3.49
#